data_AF-A0A2E8UIN1-F1
#
_entry.id   AF-A0A2E8UIN1-F1
#
_cell.length_a   1.000
_cell.length_b   1.000
_cell.length_c   1.000
_cell.angle_alpha   90.00
_cell.angle_beta   90.00
_cell.angle_gamma   90.00
#
_symmetry.space_group_name_H-M   'P 1'
#
loop_
_entity.id
_entity.type
_entity.pdbx_description
1 polymer ?
#
loop_
_entity_poly.entity_id
_entity_poly.type
_entity_poly.pdbx_seq_one_letter_code
_entity_poly.pdbx_strand_id
1 'polypeptide(L)'
;MQRRRKPKAAPANVFAGGQKPKKPKKTNPIPAPSAPPVPIKQPQPVKNIPKEATVEKPQEKIPEITPPQEEENLEVVESQILGTPRRKTHGLKKENQEKISEEKEDVSAIDMEVQEALDRAKKRSEEAKLTPKKPISSPPPRQKKKKTSSRGKTKTYQPAAREKRLNRARHMEYKYEMRGLLAEISVPEEHRSSLIGSVWAKGERQTAAHAKEFVETKIKEGIINQDQALHLIKLIDDYTVRR
;
A
#
# COMPACT_ATOMS: atom_id res chain seq x y z
N MET A 1 28.55 -61.73 -19.65
CA MET A 1 28.21 -61.14 -18.33
C MET A 1 27.15 -60.05 -18.52
N GLN A 2 25.89 -60.31 -18.17
CA GLN A 2 24.84 -59.28 -18.21
C GLN A 2 25.01 -58.34 -17.01
N ARG A 3 25.19 -57.04 -17.28
CA ARG A 3 25.28 -56.00 -16.25
C ARG A 3 23.93 -55.89 -15.53
N ARG A 4 23.89 -56.29 -14.25
CA ARG A 4 22.73 -56.09 -13.36
C ARG A 4 22.37 -54.61 -13.36
N ARG A 5 21.17 -54.28 -13.86
CA ARG A 5 20.62 -52.92 -13.79
C ARG A 5 20.28 -52.62 -12.33
N LYS A 6 20.61 -51.42 -11.87
CA LYS A 6 20.27 -50.93 -10.53
C LYS A 6 18.74 -50.90 -10.37
N PRO A 7 18.18 -51.25 -9.20
CA PRO A 7 16.74 -51.19 -8.97
C PRO A 7 16.22 -49.76 -9.10
N LYS A 8 15.01 -49.60 -9.65
CA LYS A 8 14.32 -48.30 -9.74
C LYS A 8 13.92 -47.83 -8.34
N ALA A 9 14.01 -46.53 -8.12
CA ALA A 9 13.67 -45.90 -6.85
C ALA A 9 12.20 -46.13 -6.48
N ALA A 10 11.93 -46.36 -5.19
CA ALA A 10 10.59 -46.52 -4.66
C ALA A 10 9.76 -45.22 -4.84
N PRO A 11 8.43 -45.32 -5.04
CA PRO A 11 7.57 -44.15 -5.19
C PRO A 11 7.51 -43.34 -3.89
N ALA A 12 7.42 -42.02 -4.02
CA ALA A 12 7.33 -41.11 -2.89
C ALA A 12 6.05 -41.38 -2.07
N ASN A 13 6.21 -41.67 -0.79
CA ASN A 13 5.09 -41.92 0.12
C ASN A 13 4.45 -40.57 0.54
N VAL A 14 3.27 -40.29 0.02
CA VAL A 14 2.51 -39.03 0.22
C VAL A 14 1.53 -39.09 1.39
N PHE A 15 1.42 -40.21 2.12
CA PHE A 15 0.46 -40.39 3.21
C PHE A 15 1.05 -40.28 4.62
N ALA A 16 2.37 -40.17 4.78
CA ALA A 16 2.99 -39.91 6.07
C ALA A 16 3.01 -38.41 6.37
N GLY A 17 1.96 -37.95 7.06
CA GLY A 17 1.76 -36.64 7.70
C GLY A 17 2.82 -35.55 7.54
N GLY A 18 2.44 -34.51 6.80
CA GLY A 18 2.77 -33.11 7.14
C GLY A 18 4.18 -32.61 6.87
N GLN A 19 4.45 -32.19 5.63
CA GLN A 19 5.17 -30.95 5.26
C GLN A 19 5.50 -30.96 3.76
N LYS A 20 5.14 -29.88 3.04
CA LYS A 20 5.38 -29.74 1.59
C LYS A 20 6.89 -29.66 1.29
N PRO A 21 7.46 -30.47 0.38
CA PRO A 21 8.86 -30.29 -0.02
C PRO A 21 9.03 -29.08 -0.96
N LYS A 22 10.00 -28.24 -0.60
CA LYS A 22 10.49 -27.10 -1.39
C LYS A 22 11.22 -27.59 -2.65
N LYS A 23 11.01 -26.90 -3.78
CA LYS A 23 11.65 -27.14 -5.08
C LYS A 23 13.19 -26.98 -5.02
N PRO A 24 13.99 -27.76 -5.76
CA PRO A 24 15.41 -27.49 -5.95
C PRO A 24 15.66 -26.35 -6.98
N LYS A 25 16.62 -25.46 -6.66
CA LYS A 25 17.37 -24.59 -7.61
C LYS A 25 18.80 -25.20 -7.70
N LYS A 26 19.57 -25.23 -8.79
CA LYS A 26 19.84 -24.29 -9.91
C LYS A 26 20.49 -25.06 -11.08
N THR A 27 20.41 -24.54 -12.30
CA THR A 27 21.56 -24.23 -13.21
C THR A 27 21.12 -23.19 -14.26
N ASN A 28 22.04 -22.31 -14.66
CA ASN A 28 21.85 -21.18 -15.60
C ASN A 28 22.40 -21.55 -17.01
N PRO A 29 22.20 -20.72 -18.06
CA PRO A 29 21.62 -21.14 -19.34
C PRO A 29 22.64 -21.47 -20.45
N ILE A 30 22.20 -22.24 -21.44
CA ILE A 30 22.82 -22.38 -22.76
C ILE A 30 21.86 -21.76 -23.79
N PRO A 31 22.33 -20.93 -24.74
CA PRO A 31 21.49 -20.32 -25.78
C PRO A 31 21.49 -21.16 -27.07
N ALA A 32 20.31 -21.41 -27.65
CA ALA A 32 20.10 -21.78 -29.07
C ALA A 32 18.58 -21.86 -29.35
N PRO A 33 18.13 -21.91 -30.62
CA PRO A 33 18.16 -20.85 -31.63
C PRO A 33 16.72 -20.39 -31.99
N SER A 34 16.65 -19.29 -32.75
CA SER A 34 15.43 -18.67 -33.29
C SER A 34 14.48 -19.68 -33.97
N ALA A 35 13.23 -19.74 -33.51
CA ALA A 35 12.14 -20.35 -34.27
C ALA A 35 11.71 -19.43 -35.43
N PRO A 36 11.25 -19.97 -36.57
CA PRO A 36 10.82 -19.19 -37.73
C PRO A 36 9.52 -18.42 -37.45
N PRO A 37 9.27 -17.30 -38.16
CA PRO A 37 8.07 -16.48 -37.95
C PRO A 37 6.82 -17.22 -38.41
N VAL A 38 5.80 -17.21 -37.55
CA VAL A 38 4.42 -17.58 -37.89
C VAL A 38 3.89 -16.68 -39.01
N PRO A 39 3.23 -17.23 -40.04
CA PRO A 39 2.76 -16.45 -41.18
C PRO A 39 1.62 -15.51 -40.79
N ILE A 40 1.82 -14.24 -41.13
CA ILE A 40 0.85 -13.15 -41.10
C ILE A 40 -0.33 -13.53 -42.00
N LYS A 41 -1.54 -13.59 -41.45
CA LYS A 41 -2.77 -13.65 -42.25
C LYS A 41 -2.94 -12.32 -42.99
N GLN A 42 -2.75 -12.35 -44.30
CA GLN A 42 -3.15 -11.28 -45.21
C GLN A 42 -4.69 -11.18 -45.28
N PRO A 43 -5.28 -9.97 -45.34
CA PRO A 43 -6.69 -9.81 -45.69
C PRO A 43 -6.90 -10.06 -47.19
N GLN A 44 -7.93 -10.84 -47.53
CA GLN A 44 -8.36 -11.09 -48.90
C GLN A 44 -9.14 -9.89 -49.49
N PRO A 45 -9.18 -9.76 -50.84
CA PRO A 45 -9.52 -8.53 -51.53
C PRO A 45 -11.02 -8.33 -51.81
N VAL A 46 -11.33 -7.04 -52.01
CA VAL A 46 -12.51 -6.37 -52.60
C VAL A 46 -13.38 -7.17 -53.59
N LYS A 47 -14.70 -7.01 -53.44
CA LYS A 47 -15.72 -7.09 -54.50
C LYS A 47 -16.62 -5.84 -54.49
N ASN A 48 -16.44 -5.01 -55.52
CA ASN A 48 -17.37 -4.14 -56.29
C ASN A 48 -18.62 -3.47 -55.62
N ILE A 49 -18.55 -2.12 -55.45
CA ILE A 49 -19.24 -1.00 -56.21
C ILE A 49 -20.74 -1.23 -56.60
N PRO A 50 -21.69 -0.23 -56.58
CA PRO A 50 -21.52 1.23 -56.83
C PRO A 50 -22.38 2.29 -56.05
N LYS A 51 -21.91 3.57 -56.20
CA LYS A 51 -22.65 4.87 -56.31
C LYS A 51 -23.34 5.43 -55.05
N GLU A 52 -23.52 6.73 -54.81
CA GLU A 52 -23.09 8.05 -55.33
C GLU A 52 -23.78 9.09 -54.41
N ALA A 53 -23.23 10.32 -54.27
CA ALA A 53 -23.89 11.51 -53.71
C ALA A 53 -24.18 11.53 -52.18
N THR A 54 -24.13 12.61 -51.40
CA THR A 54 -23.90 14.05 -51.57
C THR A 54 -23.57 14.63 -50.18
N VAL A 55 -22.77 15.70 -50.15
CA VAL A 55 -22.48 16.56 -48.99
C VAL A 55 -23.74 17.27 -48.52
N GLU A 56 -24.06 17.27 -47.22
CA GLU A 56 -24.72 18.41 -46.54
C GLU A 56 -24.77 18.23 -45.01
N LYS A 57 -24.49 19.34 -44.32
CA LYS A 57 -24.69 19.66 -42.89
C LYS A 57 -25.25 21.10 -42.89
N PRO A 58 -25.97 21.65 -41.88
CA PRO A 58 -26.58 21.12 -40.64
C PRO A 58 -28.10 21.43 -40.52
N GLN A 59 -28.83 20.72 -39.65
CA GLN A 59 -30.01 21.31 -39.00
C GLN A 59 -30.13 20.93 -37.52
N GLU A 60 -30.36 21.97 -36.72
CA GLU A 60 -30.65 22.01 -35.29
C GLU A 60 -32.00 21.32 -34.99
N LYS A 61 -32.04 20.47 -33.97
CA LYS A 61 -33.26 20.18 -33.21
C LYS A 61 -32.93 20.04 -31.73
N ILE A 62 -33.44 21.01 -30.98
CA ILE A 62 -33.61 20.99 -29.53
C ILE A 62 -34.69 19.94 -29.21
N PRO A 63 -34.53 19.14 -28.15
CA PRO A 63 -35.68 18.73 -27.35
C PRO A 63 -35.53 19.17 -25.89
N GLU A 64 -36.35 20.17 -25.57
CA GLU A 64 -37.26 20.29 -24.45
C GLU A 64 -37.04 19.37 -23.23
N ILE A 65 -36.89 20.03 -22.09
CA ILE A 65 -36.76 19.48 -20.74
C ILE A 65 -38.14 19.02 -20.25
N THR A 66 -38.26 17.74 -19.93
CA THR A 66 -39.33 17.18 -19.08
C THR A 66 -38.71 16.46 -17.89
N PRO A 67 -38.88 16.94 -16.64
CA PRO A 67 -38.43 16.23 -15.44
C PRO A 67 -39.64 15.59 -14.73
N PRO A 68 -39.76 14.25 -14.81
CA PRO A 68 -40.30 13.54 -13.64
C PRO A 68 -39.57 12.22 -13.31
N GLN A 69 -38.42 11.91 -13.93
CA GLN A 69 -37.76 10.60 -13.77
C GLN A 69 -36.48 10.58 -12.93
N GLU A 70 -36.05 11.71 -12.35
CA GLU A 70 -34.82 11.76 -11.54
C GLU A 70 -35.01 11.39 -10.06
N GLU A 71 -36.20 11.59 -9.49
CA GLU A 71 -36.42 11.35 -8.05
C GLU A 71 -36.41 9.85 -7.70
N GLU A 72 -37.05 8.99 -8.51
CA GLU A 72 -37.07 7.55 -8.28
C GLU A 72 -35.68 6.90 -8.44
N ASN A 73 -34.83 7.45 -9.32
CA ASN A 73 -33.48 6.93 -9.54
C ASN A 73 -32.52 7.28 -8.38
N LEU A 74 -32.73 8.42 -7.72
CA LEU A 74 -31.92 8.83 -6.57
C LEU A 74 -32.25 8.01 -5.32
N GLU A 75 -33.52 7.67 -5.08
CA GLU A 75 -33.98 6.89 -3.93
C GLU A 75 -33.50 5.41 -3.99
N VAL A 76 -33.49 4.84 -5.21
CA VAL A 76 -32.97 3.48 -5.46
C VAL A 76 -31.44 3.43 -5.33
N VAL A 77 -30.73 4.49 -5.70
CA VAL A 77 -29.26 4.57 -5.56
C VAL A 77 -28.86 4.81 -4.10
N GLU A 78 -29.59 5.66 -3.37
CA GLU A 78 -29.34 5.95 -1.96
C GLU A 78 -29.53 4.70 -1.09
N SER A 79 -30.59 3.92 -1.32
CA SER A 79 -30.83 2.67 -0.61
C SER A 79 -29.78 1.59 -0.91
N GLN A 80 -29.18 1.59 -2.11
CA GLN A 80 -28.08 0.70 -2.49
C GLN A 80 -26.72 1.12 -1.90
N ILE A 81 -26.48 2.41 -1.70
CA ILE A 81 -25.22 2.95 -1.15
C ILE A 81 -25.23 2.93 0.39
N LEU A 82 -26.34 3.30 1.03
CA LEU A 82 -26.44 3.42 2.48
C LEU A 82 -26.78 2.11 3.19
N GLY A 83 -27.15 1.06 2.44
CA GLY A 83 -27.22 -0.32 2.90
C GLY A 83 -27.90 -0.50 4.26
N THR A 84 -29.22 -0.68 4.27
CA THR A 84 -29.96 -0.98 5.52
C THR A 84 -29.29 -2.12 6.29
N PRO A 85 -29.04 -1.99 7.61
CA PRO A 85 -28.34 -3.02 8.37
C PRO A 85 -29.24 -4.24 8.54
N ARG A 86 -29.17 -5.17 7.60
CA ARG A 86 -30.00 -6.39 7.56
C ARG A 86 -29.56 -7.47 8.57
N ARG A 87 -28.68 -7.14 9.52
CA ARG A 87 -28.13 -8.09 10.50
C ARG A 87 -28.66 -7.79 11.89
N LYS A 88 -29.27 -8.81 12.51
CA LYS A 88 -29.60 -8.81 13.94
C LYS A 88 -28.29 -8.61 14.73
N THR A 89 -28.19 -7.54 15.51
CA THR A 89 -27.04 -7.30 16.39
C THR A 89 -27.04 -8.37 17.48
N HIS A 90 -26.12 -9.33 17.37
CA HIS A 90 -25.95 -10.34 18.39
C HIS A 90 -25.11 -9.76 19.53
N GLY A 91 -25.75 -9.46 20.66
CA GLY A 91 -25.07 -9.51 21.96
C GLY A 91 -24.60 -8.20 22.59
N LEU A 92 -25.30 -7.07 22.44
CA LEU A 92 -25.09 -5.94 23.36
C LEU A 92 -26.43 -5.39 23.84
N LYS A 93 -26.86 -5.82 25.03
CA LYS A 93 -27.98 -5.22 25.74
C LYS A 93 -27.50 -3.88 26.30
N LYS A 94 -28.23 -2.80 26.04
CA LYS A 94 -28.00 -1.52 26.72
C LYS A 94 -28.50 -1.68 28.16
N GLU A 95 -27.61 -1.57 29.12
CA GLU A 95 -27.94 -1.66 30.54
C GLU A 95 -28.66 -0.39 30.99
N ASN A 96 -29.67 -0.59 31.84
CA ASN A 96 -30.51 0.44 32.41
C ASN A 96 -29.72 1.12 33.54
N GLN A 97 -29.63 2.45 33.52
CA GLN A 97 -28.95 3.21 34.57
C GLN A 97 -29.78 3.15 35.86
N GLU A 98 -29.37 2.30 36.80
CA GLU A 98 -29.89 2.31 38.16
C GLU A 98 -29.16 3.37 38.99
N LYS A 99 -29.98 4.08 39.78
CA LYS A 99 -29.63 5.22 40.60
C LYS A 99 -28.67 4.81 41.72
N ILE A 100 -27.59 5.56 41.86
CA ILE A 100 -26.70 5.52 43.02
C ILE A 100 -27.53 5.90 44.25
N SER A 101 -27.73 4.94 45.15
CA SER A 101 -28.22 5.19 46.50
C SER A 101 -27.06 5.64 47.38
N GLU A 102 -27.21 6.83 47.96
CA GLU A 102 -26.30 7.44 48.93
C GLU A 102 -26.23 6.60 50.21
N GLU A 103 -25.14 5.86 50.39
CA GLU A 103 -24.74 5.36 51.71
C GLU A 103 -24.00 6.49 52.43
N LYS A 104 -24.61 7.00 53.49
CA LYS A 104 -23.98 7.95 54.41
C LYS A 104 -22.98 7.18 55.26
N GLU A 105 -21.74 7.11 54.81
CA GLU A 105 -20.63 6.70 55.68
C GLU A 105 -20.31 7.85 56.64
N ASP A 106 -20.26 7.53 57.94
CA ASP A 106 -20.04 8.48 59.02
C ASP A 106 -18.70 9.22 58.83
N VAL A 107 -18.78 10.50 58.44
CA VAL A 107 -17.63 11.37 58.10
C VAL A 107 -16.57 11.42 59.22
N SER A 108 -16.94 11.13 60.46
CA SER A 108 -16.03 11.07 61.61
C SER A 108 -15.13 9.83 61.64
N ALA A 109 -15.57 8.69 61.10
CA ALA A 109 -14.76 7.47 61.07
C ALA A 109 -13.62 7.58 60.04
N ILE A 110 -13.89 8.22 58.90
CA ILE A 110 -12.92 8.48 57.85
C ILE A 110 -11.82 9.43 58.34
N ASP A 111 -12.17 10.48 59.10
CA ASP A 111 -11.18 11.44 59.62
C ASP A 111 -10.22 10.79 60.64
N MET A 112 -10.71 9.90 61.50
CA MET A 112 -9.85 9.14 62.42
C MET A 112 -8.87 8.21 61.70
N GLU A 113 -9.32 7.51 60.66
CA GLU A 113 -8.47 6.61 59.88
C GLU A 113 -7.39 7.38 59.09
N VAL A 114 -7.74 8.54 58.55
CA VAL A 114 -6.81 9.43 57.85
C VAL A 114 -5.75 9.99 58.79
N GLN A 115 -6.13 10.39 60.01
CA GLN A 115 -5.19 10.86 61.03
C GLN A 115 -4.22 9.75 61.47
N GLU A 116 -4.72 8.53 61.69
CA GLU A 116 -3.87 7.38 62.03
C GLU A 116 -2.87 7.05 60.91
N ALA A 117 -3.31 7.11 59.64
CA ALA A 117 -2.47 6.87 58.48
C ALA A 117 -1.33 7.91 58.37
N LEU A 118 -1.61 9.19 58.64
CA LEU A 118 -0.62 10.26 58.63
C LEU A 118 0.44 10.08 59.73
N ASP A 119 0.03 9.72 60.94
CA ASP A 119 0.96 9.50 62.05
C ASP A 119 1.81 8.25 61.85
N ARG A 120 1.23 7.20 61.26
CA ARG A 120 1.98 6.00 60.85
C ARG A 120 3.02 6.32 59.77
N ALA A 121 2.69 7.18 58.81
CA ALA A 121 3.61 7.62 57.77
C ALA A 121 4.77 8.46 58.35
N LYS A 122 4.48 9.37 59.29
CA LYS A 122 5.50 10.18 59.97
C LYS A 122 6.50 9.30 60.74
N LYS A 123 6.02 8.37 61.56
CA LYS A 123 6.87 7.43 62.32
C LYS A 123 7.80 6.63 61.40
N ARG A 124 7.25 6.06 60.31
CA ARG A 124 8.05 5.30 59.32
C ARG A 124 9.13 6.16 58.66
N SER A 125 8.85 7.45 58.43
CA SER A 125 9.81 8.37 57.83
C SER A 125 10.95 8.75 58.77
N GLU A 126 10.69 8.86 60.08
CA GLU A 126 11.70 9.14 61.09
C GLU A 126 12.60 7.92 61.32
N GLU A 127 12.02 6.72 61.40
CA GLU A 127 12.78 5.47 61.47
C GLU A 127 13.72 5.30 60.27
N ALA A 128 13.28 5.66 59.06
CA ALA A 128 14.10 5.59 57.85
C ALA A 128 15.28 6.59 57.86
N LYS A 129 15.16 7.73 58.54
CA LYS A 129 16.24 8.74 58.66
C LYS A 129 17.34 8.33 59.63
N LEU A 130 17.03 7.50 60.62
CA LEU A 130 17.98 7.04 61.64
C LEU A 130 18.77 5.79 61.20
N THR A 131 18.41 5.15 60.08
CA THR A 131 19.22 4.06 59.53
C THR A 131 20.48 4.61 58.84
N PRO A 132 21.70 4.29 59.30
CA PRO A 132 22.91 4.74 58.66
C PRO A 132 23.02 4.07 57.28
N LYS A 133 23.00 4.88 56.21
CA LYS A 133 23.27 4.42 54.85
C LYS A 133 24.69 3.83 54.83
N LYS A 134 24.79 2.50 54.73
CA LYS A 134 26.09 1.82 54.50
C LYS A 134 26.76 2.47 53.28
N PRO A 135 28.06 2.80 53.34
CA PRO A 135 28.76 3.34 52.19
C PRO A 135 28.72 2.28 51.08
N ILE A 136 28.21 2.69 49.92
CA ILE A 136 28.15 1.86 48.72
C ILE A 136 29.60 1.70 48.24
N SER A 137 30.28 0.66 48.71
CA SER A 137 31.52 0.21 48.11
C SER A 137 31.21 -0.20 46.68
N SER A 138 31.68 0.58 45.70
CA SER A 138 31.50 0.29 44.29
C SER A 138 31.97 -1.13 44.00
N PRO A 139 31.12 -2.00 43.39
CA PRO A 139 31.57 -3.33 43.01
C PRO A 139 32.69 -3.21 41.96
N PRO A 140 33.69 -4.13 41.96
CA PRO A 140 34.78 -4.09 40.99
C PRO A 140 34.23 -4.17 39.56
N PRO A 141 34.91 -3.56 38.57
CA PRO A 141 34.42 -3.48 37.20
C PRO A 141 34.19 -4.87 36.65
N ARG A 142 32.91 -5.23 36.47
CA ARG A 142 32.48 -6.53 35.98
C ARG A 142 33.13 -6.78 34.62
N GLN A 143 34.02 -7.77 34.55
CA GLN A 143 34.72 -8.13 33.32
C GLN A 143 33.68 -8.35 32.21
N LYS A 144 33.77 -7.54 31.15
CA LYS A 144 32.88 -7.61 29.99
C LYS A 144 33.03 -9.00 29.38
N LYS A 145 32.04 -9.88 29.60
CA LYS A 145 31.98 -11.18 28.92
C LYS A 145 32.13 -10.93 27.43
N LYS A 146 33.20 -11.46 26.83
CA LYS A 146 33.43 -11.39 25.38
C LYS A 146 32.19 -11.97 24.70
N LYS A 147 31.45 -11.12 23.96
CA LYS A 147 30.27 -11.55 23.21
C LYS A 147 30.69 -12.72 22.35
N THR A 148 30.13 -13.89 22.61
CA THR A 148 30.37 -15.07 21.77
C THR A 148 29.94 -14.65 20.37
N SER A 149 30.89 -14.69 19.43
CA SER A 149 30.61 -14.36 18.04
C SER A 149 29.57 -15.36 17.55
N SER A 150 28.32 -14.91 17.43
CA SER A 150 27.23 -15.71 16.89
C SER A 150 27.55 -15.98 15.44
N ARG A 151 28.22 -17.10 15.18
CA ARG A 151 28.32 -17.73 13.87
C ARG A 151 26.90 -17.88 13.33
N GLY A 152 26.58 -17.19 12.23
CA GLY A 152 25.37 -17.52 11.44
C GLY A 152 24.41 -16.38 11.06
N LYS A 153 24.70 -15.10 11.31
CA LYS A 153 23.95 -14.01 10.66
C LYS A 153 24.73 -13.48 9.46
N THR A 154 24.82 -14.26 8.39
CA THR A 154 25.06 -13.66 7.08
C THR A 154 23.93 -12.67 6.84
N LYS A 155 24.23 -11.38 6.86
CA LYS A 155 23.29 -10.33 6.46
C LYS A 155 23.10 -10.46 4.94
N THR A 156 22.36 -11.49 4.51
CA THR A 156 21.96 -11.65 3.10
C THR A 156 20.99 -10.53 2.70
N TYR A 157 20.34 -9.90 3.69
CA TYR A 157 19.58 -8.69 3.48
C TYR A 157 20.52 -7.49 3.41
N GLN A 158 20.87 -7.09 2.20
CA GLN A 158 21.32 -5.74 1.93
C GLN A 158 20.07 -4.89 1.71
N PRO A 159 19.81 -3.87 2.55
CA PRO A 159 18.70 -2.96 2.29
C PRO A 159 18.92 -2.31 0.93
N ALA A 160 17.86 -2.24 0.12
CA ALA A 160 17.90 -1.55 -1.16
C ALA A 160 18.36 -0.10 -0.94
N ALA A 161 19.04 0.47 -1.94
CA ALA A 161 19.45 1.86 -1.91
C ALA A 161 18.21 2.76 -1.73
N ARG A 162 18.31 3.70 -0.78
CA ARG A 162 17.26 4.68 -0.48
C ARG A 162 17.24 5.77 -1.55
N GLU A 163 16.76 5.40 -2.72
CA GLU A 163 16.60 6.28 -3.86
C GLU A 163 15.29 7.07 -3.76
N LYS A 164 15.25 8.23 -4.41
CA LYS A 164 14.04 9.06 -4.49
C LYS A 164 13.02 8.39 -5.41
N ARG A 165 11.81 8.14 -4.92
CA ARG A 165 10.73 7.43 -5.63
C ARG A 165 9.40 8.12 -5.37
N LEU A 166 8.42 7.94 -6.27
CA LEU A 166 7.08 8.48 -6.03
C LEU A 166 6.40 7.77 -4.86
N ASN A 167 5.66 8.53 -4.06
CA ASN A 167 4.95 8.01 -2.92
C ASN A 167 3.70 7.21 -3.35
N ARG A 168 3.81 5.88 -3.32
CA ARG A 168 2.73 4.97 -3.74
C ARG A 168 1.38 5.25 -3.08
N ALA A 169 1.37 5.67 -1.81
CA ALA A 169 0.12 5.94 -1.08
C ALA A 169 -0.69 7.09 -1.72
N ARG A 170 0.00 8.03 -2.38
CA ARG A 170 -0.58 9.20 -3.02
C ARG A 170 -0.85 9.00 -4.52
N HIS A 171 -0.95 7.76 -5.00
CA HIS A 171 -1.22 7.46 -6.41
C HIS A 171 -2.47 8.17 -6.94
N MET A 172 -3.53 8.22 -6.15
CA MET A 172 -4.79 8.82 -6.59
C MET A 172 -4.68 10.33 -6.68
N GLU A 173 -4.12 10.99 -5.67
CA GLU A 173 -3.84 12.43 -5.67
C GLU A 173 -3.03 12.82 -6.90
N TYR A 174 -1.89 12.16 -7.11
CA TYR A 174 -1.05 12.34 -8.29
C TYR A 174 -1.82 12.13 -9.60
N LYS A 175 -2.65 11.09 -9.69
CA LYS A 175 -3.41 10.77 -10.90
C LYS A 175 -4.38 11.90 -11.26
N TYR A 176 -5.06 12.49 -10.28
CA TYR A 176 -6.00 13.57 -10.53
C TYR A 176 -5.28 14.88 -10.84
N GLU A 177 -4.22 15.21 -10.12
CA GLU A 177 -3.45 16.44 -10.38
C GLU A 177 -2.75 16.39 -11.74
N MET A 178 -2.12 15.26 -12.10
CA MET A 178 -1.56 15.09 -13.45
C MET A 178 -2.62 15.25 -14.53
N ARG A 179 -3.83 14.71 -14.30
CA ARG A 179 -4.91 14.79 -15.29
C ARG A 179 -5.38 16.23 -15.49
N GLY A 180 -5.54 16.98 -14.39
CA GLY A 180 -5.87 18.40 -14.43
C GLY A 180 -4.77 19.21 -15.13
N LEU A 181 -3.52 19.01 -14.73
CA LEU A 181 -2.37 19.70 -15.30
C LEU A 181 -2.22 19.43 -16.80
N LEU A 182 -2.38 18.18 -17.25
CA LEU A 182 -2.31 17.81 -18.67
C LEU A 182 -3.43 18.44 -19.51
N ALA A 183 -4.60 18.70 -18.89
CA ALA A 183 -5.69 19.41 -19.54
C ALA A 183 -5.41 20.92 -19.63
N GLU A 184 -4.89 21.52 -18.57
CA GLU A 184 -4.52 22.95 -18.51
C GLU A 184 -3.43 23.31 -19.52
N ILE A 185 -2.38 22.48 -19.61
CA ILE A 185 -1.27 22.71 -20.54
C ILE A 185 -1.58 22.28 -21.99
N SER A 186 -2.82 21.87 -22.29
CA SER A 186 -3.33 21.50 -23.61
C SER A 186 -2.55 20.36 -24.30
N VAL A 187 -2.17 19.30 -23.56
CA VAL A 187 -1.58 18.09 -24.17
C VAL A 187 -2.66 17.29 -24.93
N PRO A 188 -2.36 16.72 -26.11
CA PRO A 188 -3.31 15.89 -26.87
C PRO A 188 -3.90 14.76 -26.02
N GLU A 189 -5.24 14.62 -26.06
CA GLU A 189 -5.96 13.67 -25.18
C GLU A 189 -5.50 12.22 -25.35
N GLU A 190 -5.12 11.84 -26.57
CA GLU A 190 -4.60 10.54 -26.96
C GLU A 190 -3.41 10.09 -26.08
N HIS A 191 -2.56 11.03 -25.67
CA HIS A 191 -1.35 10.74 -24.92
C HIS A 191 -1.50 10.91 -23.40
N ARG A 192 -2.58 11.53 -22.92
CA ARG A 192 -2.76 11.86 -21.49
C ARG A 192 -2.72 10.61 -20.61
N SER A 193 -3.54 9.61 -20.93
CA SER A 193 -3.61 8.36 -20.17
C SER A 193 -2.28 7.59 -20.17
N SER A 194 -1.60 7.58 -21.32
CA SER A 194 -0.29 6.95 -21.50
C SER A 194 0.78 7.62 -20.64
N LEU A 195 0.80 8.95 -20.64
CA LEU A 195 1.72 9.74 -19.81
C LEU A 195 1.48 9.50 -18.32
N ILE A 196 0.24 9.62 -17.84
CA ILE A 196 -0.10 9.42 -16.42
C ILE A 196 0.36 8.04 -15.94
N GLY A 197 -0.01 6.98 -16.67
CA GLY A 197 0.32 5.60 -16.30
C GLY A 197 1.81 5.29 -16.36
N SER A 198 2.49 5.74 -17.42
CA SER A 198 3.91 5.46 -17.64
C SER A 198 4.82 6.23 -16.68
N VAL A 199 4.54 7.52 -16.44
CA VAL A 199 5.28 8.34 -15.47
C VAL A 199 5.13 7.74 -14.08
N TRP A 200 3.90 7.37 -13.69
CA TRP A 200 3.66 6.72 -12.39
C TRP A 200 4.42 5.40 -12.25
N ALA A 201 4.30 4.51 -13.24
CA ALA A 201 4.94 3.21 -13.20
C ALA A 201 6.47 3.32 -13.09
N LYS A 202 7.09 4.24 -13.85
CA LYS A 202 8.55 4.47 -13.78
C LYS A 202 8.95 5.12 -12.46
N GLY A 203 8.22 6.13 -12.02
CA GLY A 203 8.51 6.87 -10.79
C GLY A 203 8.37 6.04 -9.50
N GLU A 204 7.37 5.16 -9.44
CA GLU A 204 7.10 4.32 -8.28
C GLU A 204 7.96 3.04 -8.28
N ARG A 205 8.09 2.36 -9.43
CA ARG A 205 8.79 1.06 -9.52
C ARG A 205 10.29 1.18 -9.75
N GLN A 206 10.74 2.26 -10.37
CA GLN A 206 12.15 2.52 -10.60
C GLN A 206 12.58 3.66 -9.68
N THR A 207 12.70 4.87 -10.21
CA THR A 207 13.10 6.08 -9.47
C THR A 207 12.41 7.30 -10.05
N ALA A 208 12.36 8.39 -9.28
CA ALA A 208 11.88 9.68 -9.76
C ALA A 208 12.74 10.20 -10.94
N ALA A 209 14.04 9.87 -10.98
CA ALA A 209 14.91 10.22 -12.11
C ALA A 209 14.44 9.54 -13.41
N HIS A 210 14.10 8.25 -13.39
CA HIS A 210 13.57 7.56 -14.57
C HIS A 210 12.21 8.09 -15.03
N ALA A 211 11.41 8.65 -14.12
CA ALA A 211 10.18 9.35 -14.51
C ALA A 211 10.50 10.65 -15.28
N LYS A 212 11.50 11.42 -14.85
CA LYS A 212 11.97 12.63 -15.55
C LYS A 212 12.57 12.32 -16.91
N GLU A 213 13.43 11.31 -16.99
CA GLU A 213 13.99 10.82 -18.26
C GLU A 213 12.89 10.43 -19.26
N PHE A 214 11.78 9.87 -18.76
CA PHE A 214 10.65 9.55 -19.63
C PHE A 214 9.95 10.78 -20.17
N VAL A 215 9.77 11.82 -19.35
CA VAL A 215 9.23 13.12 -19.82
C VAL A 215 10.17 13.69 -20.88
N GLU A 216 11.48 13.69 -20.66
CA GLU A 216 12.47 14.14 -21.66
C GLU A 216 12.41 13.32 -22.97
N THR A 217 12.20 12.01 -22.86
CA THR A 217 12.00 11.15 -24.03
C THR A 217 10.76 11.58 -24.82
N LYS A 218 9.69 11.98 -24.13
CA LYS A 218 8.45 12.46 -24.76
C LYS A 218 8.57 13.84 -25.40
N ILE A 219 9.49 14.68 -24.91
CA ILE A 219 9.88 15.91 -25.59
C ILE A 219 10.58 15.59 -26.92
N LYS A 220 11.53 14.63 -26.92
CA LYS A 220 12.25 14.20 -28.13
C LYS A 220 11.33 13.57 -29.19
N GLU A 221 10.28 12.87 -28.75
CA GLU A 221 9.23 12.33 -29.63
C GLU A 221 8.29 13.41 -30.18
N GLY A 222 8.35 14.66 -29.68
CA GLY A 222 7.49 15.75 -30.11
C GLY A 222 6.06 15.68 -29.56
N ILE A 223 5.82 14.86 -28.54
CA ILE A 223 4.48 14.71 -27.92
C ILE A 223 4.16 15.88 -26.98
N ILE A 224 5.19 16.41 -26.32
CA ILE A 224 5.08 17.52 -25.37
C ILE A 224 6.14 18.58 -25.64
N ASN A 225 5.81 19.83 -25.31
CA ASN A 225 6.73 20.96 -25.38
C ASN A 225 7.65 21.03 -24.16
N GLN A 226 8.76 21.76 -24.27
CA GLN A 226 9.69 21.96 -23.15
C GLN A 226 9.01 22.61 -21.94
N ASP A 227 8.16 23.62 -22.16
CA ASP A 227 7.43 24.29 -21.07
C ASP A 227 6.45 23.35 -20.38
N GLN A 228 5.75 22.51 -21.14
CA GLN A 228 4.85 21.49 -20.60
C GLN A 228 5.62 20.48 -19.75
N ALA A 229 6.79 20.04 -20.21
CA ALA A 229 7.65 19.14 -19.47
C ALA A 229 8.13 19.72 -18.14
N LEU A 230 8.45 21.02 -18.07
CA LEU A 230 8.83 21.68 -16.82
C LEU A 230 7.72 21.60 -15.76
N HIS A 231 6.46 21.79 -16.15
CA HIS A 231 5.32 21.67 -15.24
C HIS A 231 5.15 20.22 -14.76
N LEU A 232 5.29 19.25 -15.66
CA LEU A 232 5.23 17.83 -15.30
C LEU A 232 6.34 17.42 -14.33
N ILE A 233 7.56 17.92 -14.55
CA ILE A 233 8.71 17.64 -13.68
C ILE A 233 8.49 18.20 -12.28
N LYS A 234 7.94 19.42 -12.15
CA LYS A 234 7.59 20.01 -10.85
C LYS A 234 6.60 19.12 -10.09
N LEU A 235 5.52 18.69 -10.75
CA LEU A 235 4.55 17.80 -10.11
C LEU A 235 5.18 16.46 -9.70
N ILE A 236 6.02 15.87 -10.54
CA ILE A 236 6.75 14.64 -10.19
C ILE A 236 7.59 14.85 -8.92
N ASP A 237 8.26 15.99 -8.78
CA ASP A 237 9.07 16.32 -7.61
C ASP A 237 8.23 16.46 -6.33
N ASP A 238 7.04 17.07 -6.41
CA ASP A 238 6.13 17.25 -5.27
C ASP A 238 5.64 15.91 -4.68
N TYR A 239 5.48 14.90 -5.54
CA TYR A 239 5.08 13.54 -5.13
C TYR A 239 6.26 12.61 -4.85
N THR A 240 7.49 13.09 -5.01
CA THR A 240 8.69 12.29 -4.77
C THR A 240 9.09 12.30 -3.31
N VAL A 241 9.28 11.12 -2.74
CA VAL A 241 9.71 10.92 -1.35
C VAL A 241 10.97 10.06 -1.34
N ARG A 242 11.85 10.30 -0.35
CA ARG A 242 13.02 9.46 -0.11
C ARG A 242 12.64 8.33 0.84
N ARG A 243 12.69 7.08 0.38
CA ARG A 243 12.28 5.90 1.16
C ARG A 243 13.38 4.85 1.24
#